data_AF-A0A2D4MKG4-F1
#
_entry.id   AF-A0A2D4MKG4-F1
#
_cell.length_a   1.000
_cell.length_b   1.000
_cell.length_c   1.000
_cell.angle_alpha   90.00
_cell.angle_beta   90.00
_cell.angle_gamma   90.00
#
_symmetry.space_group_name_H-M   'P 1'
#
loop_
_entity.id
_entity.type
_entity.pdbx_description
1 polymer ?
#
loop_
_entity_poly.entity_id
_entity_poly.type
_entity_poly.pdbx_seq_one_letter_code
_entity_poly.pdbx_strand_id
1 'polypeptide(L)'
;CKKPPRLCRQGYACPYYHNSKDRRRSPRKHKYRSSPCPSVKHGDEWGDPSKCDNGDACQYCHTRTEQQFHPEIYKSTKCNDMQQSGSCPRGPFCAFAHVEQP
;
A
#
# COMPACT_ATOMS: atom_id res chain seq x y z
N CYS A 1 -6.33 -10.21 -7.94
CA CYS A 1 -5.90 -11.58 -7.68
C CYS A 1 -6.90 -12.49 -8.35
N LYS A 2 -6.48 -13.55 -9.05
CA LYS A 2 -7.41 -14.52 -9.67
C LYS A 2 -7.69 -15.74 -8.78
N LYS A 3 -7.03 -15.84 -7.62
CA LYS A 3 -7.29 -16.93 -6.67
C LYS A 3 -8.66 -16.74 -6.02
N PRO A 4 -9.43 -17.82 -5.80
CA PRO A 4 -10.71 -17.74 -5.10
C PRO A 4 -10.50 -17.21 -3.67
N PRO A 5 -11.49 -16.54 -3.05
CA PRO A 5 -11.37 -15.94 -1.72
C PRO A 5 -10.89 -16.92 -0.63
N ARG A 6 -11.29 -18.19 -0.71
CA ARG A 6 -10.83 -19.24 0.22
C ARG A 6 -9.32 -19.51 0.17
N LEU A 7 -8.68 -19.22 -0.96
CA LEU A 7 -7.24 -19.44 -1.20
C LEU A 7 -6.42 -18.14 -1.18
N CYS A 8 -7.06 -17.01 -0.91
CA CYS A 8 -6.41 -15.71 -0.84
C CYS A 8 -7.02 -14.92 0.31
N ARG A 9 -6.24 -14.64 1.35
CA ARG A 9 -6.69 -13.85 2.51
C ARG A 9 -6.94 -12.35 2.21
N GLN A 10 -7.20 -12.00 0.94
CA GLN A 10 -7.62 -10.68 0.44
C GLN A 10 -7.09 -9.51 1.29
N GLY A 11 -5.83 -9.17 1.12
CA GLY A 11 -5.18 -8.15 1.94
C GLY A 11 -3.67 -8.18 1.82
N TYR A 12 -3.00 -7.76 2.91
CA TYR A 12 -1.54 -7.60 2.95
C TYR A 12 -0.74 -8.85 2.58
N ALA A 13 -1.32 -10.05 2.70
CA ALA A 13 -0.64 -11.31 2.36
C ALA A 13 -0.73 -11.69 0.87
N CYS A 14 -1.38 -10.86 0.03
CA CYS A 14 -1.49 -11.10 -1.41
C CYS A 14 -0.71 -10.05 -2.20
N PRO A 15 0.17 -10.45 -3.14
CA PRO A 15 0.89 -9.50 -4.00
C PRO A 15 0.01 -8.85 -5.09
N TYR A 16 -1.26 -9.24 -5.21
CA TYR A 16 -2.17 -8.76 -6.25
C TYR A 16 -3.35 -8.01 -5.64
N TYR A 17 -3.78 -6.94 -6.29
CA TYR A 17 -4.98 -6.18 -5.90
C TYR A 17 -6.28 -6.94 -6.22
N HIS A 18 -7.35 -6.70 -5.49
CA HIS A 18 -8.67 -7.33 -5.60
C HIS A 18 -9.77 -6.34 -6.00
N ASN A 19 -9.54 -5.03 -5.80
CA ASN A 19 -10.44 -3.95 -6.20
C ASN A 19 -9.65 -2.64 -6.45
N SER A 20 -10.33 -1.53 -6.72
CA SER A 20 -9.66 -0.25 -6.95
C SER A 20 -8.90 0.24 -5.71
N LYS A 21 -9.42 -0.01 -4.50
CA LYS A 21 -8.88 0.52 -3.23
C LYS A 21 -7.62 -0.18 -2.74
N ASP A 22 -7.28 -1.38 -3.24
CA ASP A 22 -6.01 -2.05 -2.95
C ASP A 22 -5.04 -2.06 -4.15
N ARG A 23 -5.43 -1.44 -5.27
CA ARG A 23 -4.55 -1.25 -6.43
C ARG A 23 -3.38 -0.33 -6.09
N ARG A 24 -2.19 -0.72 -6.56
CA ARG A 24 -0.98 0.11 -6.55
C ARG A 24 -0.47 0.31 -7.97
N ARG A 25 -0.44 1.57 -8.44
CA ARG A 25 0.25 1.93 -9.68
C ARG A 25 1.74 1.70 -9.50
N SER A 26 2.39 1.14 -10.52
CA SER A 26 3.83 0.89 -10.45
C SER A 26 4.59 2.23 -10.50
N PRO A 27 5.44 2.56 -9.51
CA PRO A 27 6.22 3.80 -9.49
C PRO A 27 7.29 3.87 -10.60
N ARG A 28 7.52 2.74 -11.29
CA ARG A 28 8.36 2.69 -12.50
C ARG A 28 7.64 3.22 -13.74
N LYS A 29 6.30 3.10 -13.78
CA LYS A 29 5.47 3.52 -14.91
C LYS A 29 4.75 4.85 -14.66
N HIS A 30 4.37 5.11 -13.41
CA HIS A 30 3.64 6.31 -13.00
C HIS A 30 4.47 7.02 -11.94
N LYS A 31 4.85 8.26 -12.21
CA LYS A 31 5.50 9.11 -11.21
C LYS A 31 4.41 9.81 -10.41
N TYR A 32 4.35 9.54 -9.12
CA TYR A 32 3.46 10.19 -8.17
C TYR A 32 4.24 10.42 -6.86
N ARG A 33 3.78 11.37 -6.05
CA ARG A 33 4.36 11.72 -4.75
C ARG A 33 3.80 10.80 -3.66
N SER A 34 4.53 10.68 -2.56
CA SER A 34 4.12 9.94 -1.35
C SER A 34 2.88 10.53 -0.65
N SER A 35 2.51 11.77 -0.96
CA SER A 35 1.33 12.41 -0.39
C SER A 35 0.01 11.87 -0.97
N PRO A 36 -1.05 11.71 -0.15
CA PRO A 36 -2.37 11.30 -0.61
C PRO A 36 -3.00 12.35 -1.53
N CYS A 37 -3.77 11.90 -2.53
CA CYS A 37 -4.55 12.78 -3.36
C CYS A 37 -5.77 13.30 -2.58
N PRO A 38 -6.01 14.63 -2.55
CA PRO A 38 -7.09 15.23 -1.76
C PRO A 38 -8.49 14.88 -2.27
N SER A 39 -8.63 14.47 -3.54
CA SER A 39 -9.91 14.04 -4.12
C SER A 39 -10.34 12.63 -3.68
N VAL A 40 -9.42 11.85 -3.10
CA VAL A 40 -9.66 10.43 -2.76
C VAL A 40 -9.30 10.10 -1.32
N LYS A 41 -8.58 10.96 -0.59
CA LYS A 41 -8.41 10.84 0.86
C LYS A 41 -8.95 12.08 1.55
N HIS A 42 -9.96 11.90 2.41
CA HIS A 42 -10.56 12.97 3.21
C HIS A 42 -10.28 12.69 4.69
N GLY A 43 -9.47 13.53 5.33
CA GLY A 43 -8.94 13.26 6.66
C GLY A 43 -8.15 11.94 6.67
N ASP A 44 -8.59 10.98 7.46
CA ASP A 44 -7.97 9.65 7.60
C ASP A 44 -8.61 8.56 6.75
N GLU A 45 -9.72 8.86 6.08
CA GLU A 45 -10.47 7.90 5.28
C GLU A 45 -10.01 7.88 3.82
N TRP A 46 -9.77 6.67 3.30
CA TRP A 46 -9.51 6.44 1.88
C TRP A 46 -10.81 6.10 1.13
N GLY A 47 -11.16 6.94 0.16
CA GLY A 47 -12.30 6.80 -0.73
C GLY A 47 -12.04 5.91 -1.95
N ASP A 48 -12.88 6.06 -2.98
CA ASP A 48 -12.72 5.35 -4.26
C ASP A 48 -11.77 6.13 -5.18
N PRO A 49 -10.66 5.54 -5.66
CA PRO A 49 -9.77 6.14 -6.65
C PRO A 49 -10.44 6.72 -7.89
N SER A 50 -11.62 6.21 -8.28
CA SER A 50 -12.37 6.70 -9.44
C SER A 50 -12.90 8.14 -9.28
N LYS A 51 -12.91 8.69 -8.06
CA LYS A 51 -13.32 10.07 -7.78
C LYS A 51 -12.27 11.11 -8.21
N CYS A 52 -11.07 10.69 -8.57
CA CYS A 52 -10.04 11.58 -9.09
C CYS A 52 -10.09 11.62 -10.62
N ASP A 53 -10.41 12.78 -11.18
CA ASP A 53 -10.49 12.99 -12.64
C ASP A 53 -9.14 12.79 -13.36
N ASN A 54 -8.02 12.96 -12.65
CA ASN A 54 -6.69 12.72 -13.20
C ASN A 54 -6.37 11.22 -13.38
N GLY A 55 -7.18 10.31 -12.82
CA GLY A 55 -7.01 8.87 -12.95
C GLY A 55 -5.58 8.40 -12.68
N ASP A 56 -5.05 7.53 -13.55
CA ASP A 56 -3.70 7.00 -13.42
C ASP A 56 -2.59 8.07 -13.60
N ALA A 57 -2.89 9.21 -14.23
CA ALA A 57 -1.97 10.33 -14.40
C ALA A 57 -1.83 11.22 -13.15
N CYS A 58 -2.68 11.02 -12.13
CA CYS A 58 -2.60 11.78 -10.89
C CYS A 58 -1.23 11.63 -10.22
N GLN A 59 -0.65 12.77 -9.83
CA GLN A 59 0.67 12.87 -9.22
C GLN A 59 0.69 12.57 -7.72
N TYR A 60 -0.38 12.03 -7.16
CA TYR A 60 -0.55 11.76 -5.73
C TYR A 60 -1.06 10.34 -5.50
N CYS A 61 -0.85 9.78 -4.32
CA CYS A 61 -1.32 8.43 -3.98
C CYS A 61 -2.86 8.35 -3.94
N HIS A 62 -3.42 7.30 -4.52
CA HIS A 62 -4.86 7.02 -4.55
C HIS A 62 -5.29 5.91 -3.59
N THR A 63 -4.35 5.14 -3.06
CA THR A 63 -4.65 4.10 -2.08
C THR A 63 -3.65 4.12 -0.93
N ARG A 64 -4.05 3.56 0.21
CA ARG A 64 -3.14 3.30 1.33
C ARG A 64 -1.94 2.45 0.88
N THR A 65 -2.15 1.47 0.01
CA THR A 65 -1.11 0.62 -0.56
C THR A 65 -0.10 1.41 -1.39
N GLU A 66 -0.55 2.38 -2.21
CA GLU A 66 0.36 3.25 -2.95
C GLU A 66 1.25 4.06 -2.03
N GLN A 67 0.69 4.60 -0.95
CA GLN A 67 1.43 5.40 0.02
C GLN A 67 2.42 4.55 0.83
N GLN A 68 1.96 3.45 1.44
CA GLN A 68 2.81 2.60 2.30
C GLN A 68 3.98 1.97 1.54
N PHE A 69 3.78 1.65 0.27
CA PHE A 69 4.81 1.07 -0.60
C PHE A 69 5.37 2.10 -1.59
N HIS A 70 5.19 3.39 -1.34
CA HIS A 70 5.88 4.43 -2.10
C HIS A 70 7.40 4.33 -1.85
N PRO A 71 8.27 4.52 -2.85
CA PRO A 71 9.73 4.39 -2.65
C PRO A 71 10.30 5.22 -1.49
N GLU A 72 9.75 6.40 -1.23
CA GLU A 72 10.19 7.29 -0.13
C GLU A 72 9.65 6.87 1.26
N ILE A 73 8.60 6.04 1.31
CA ILE A 73 7.90 5.66 2.54
C ILE A 73 8.19 4.21 2.93
N TYR A 74 8.38 3.34 1.93
CA TYR A 74 8.60 1.92 2.14
C TYR A 74 9.84 1.72 3.03
N LYS A 75 9.64 1.01 4.14
CA LYS A 75 10.68 0.68 5.12
C LYS A 75 11.34 1.89 5.81
N SER A 76 10.76 3.10 5.72
CA SER A 76 11.33 4.28 6.37
C SER A 76 11.14 4.30 7.90
N THR A 77 10.16 3.54 8.40
CA THR A 77 9.82 3.47 9.83
C THR A 77 9.87 2.03 10.32
N LYS A 78 10.35 1.82 11.55
CA LYS A 78 10.45 0.48 12.19
C LYS A 78 9.07 -0.14 12.41
N CYS A 79 8.99 -1.46 12.26
CA CYS A 79 7.77 -2.21 12.47
C CYS A 79 7.56 -2.50 13.96
N ASN A 80 6.50 -1.91 14.54
CA ASN A 80 6.15 -2.14 15.95
C ASN A 80 5.92 -3.62 16.28
N ASP A 81 5.21 -4.39 15.43
CA ASP A 81 4.97 -5.83 15.69
C ASP A 81 6.29 -6.60 15.82
N MET A 82 7.24 -6.32 14.93
CA MET A 82 8.57 -6.94 14.95
C MET A 82 9.35 -6.51 16.21
N GLN A 83 9.28 -5.23 16.59
CA GLN A 83 9.99 -4.72 17.77
C GLN A 83 9.43 -5.29 19.08
N GLN A 84 8.13 -5.52 19.17
CA GLN A 84 7.47 -5.94 20.42
C GLN A 84 7.38 -7.46 20.56
N SER A 85 7.15 -8.18 19.45
CA SER A 85 6.87 -9.62 19.48
C SER A 85 7.93 -10.49 18.82
N GLY A 86 8.94 -9.88 18.18
CA GLY A 86 9.94 -10.60 17.38
C GLY A 86 9.38 -11.25 16.11
N SER A 87 8.10 -11.02 15.79
CA SER A 87 7.45 -11.54 14.60
C SER A 87 6.49 -10.50 14.02
N CYS A 88 6.20 -10.58 12.72
CA CYS A 88 5.21 -9.72 12.10
C CYS A 88 4.25 -10.57 11.24
N PRO A 89 2.94 -10.51 11.47
CA PRO A 89 1.97 -11.31 10.71
C PRO A 89 1.92 -10.93 9.22
N ARG A 90 2.39 -9.72 8.88
CA ARG A 90 2.51 -9.26 7.49
C ARG A 90 3.74 -9.83 6.77
N GLY A 91 4.69 -10.38 7.52
CA GLY A 91 5.88 -11.04 7.00
C GLY A 91 6.60 -10.22 5.91
N PRO A 92 6.90 -10.80 4.74
CA PRO A 92 7.62 -10.12 3.66
C PRO A 92 6.83 -8.95 3.05
N PHE A 93 5.51 -8.91 3.24
CA PHE A 93 4.64 -7.85 2.75
C PHE A 93 4.44 -6.72 3.76
N CYS A 94 5.16 -6.71 4.88
CA CYS A 94 5.14 -5.56 5.77
C CYS A 94 5.77 -4.34 5.08
N ALA A 95 5.10 -3.19 5.10
CA ALA A 95 5.63 -1.93 4.57
C ALA A 95 6.65 -1.27 5.53
N PHE A 96 6.71 -1.69 6.80
CA PHE A 96 7.61 -1.17 7.82
C PHE A 96 8.89 -1.99 7.91
N ALA A 97 9.99 -1.38 8.35
CA ALA A 97 11.28 -2.05 8.49
C ALA A 97 11.24 -3.14 9.56
N HIS A 98 11.63 -4.35 9.20
CA HIS A 98 11.98 -5.38 10.17
C HIS A 98 13.48 -5.23 10.45
N VAL A 99 13.92 -5.53 11.67
CA VAL A 99 15.35 -5.65 11.95
C VAL A 99 15.93 -6.63 10.93
N GLU A 100 16.94 -6.19 10.20
CA GLU A 100 17.66 -7.06 9.26
C GLU A 100 18.15 -8.28 10.05
N GLN A 101 17.76 -9.47 9.60
CA GLN A 101 18.65 -10.59 9.85
C GLN A 101 19.86 -10.35 8.94
N PRO A 102 21.08 -10.28 9.52
CA PRO A 102 22.30 -10.08 8.76
C PRO A 102 22.50 -11.16 7.69
#